data_AF-A0A6M2AF11-F1
#
_entry.id   AF-A0A6M2AF11-F1
#
_cell.length_a   1.000
_cell.length_b   1.000
_cell.length_c   1.000
_cell.angle_alpha   90.00
_cell.angle_beta   90.00
_cell.angle_gamma   90.00
#
_symmetry.space_group_name_H-M   'P 1'
#
loop_
_entity.id
_entity.type
_entity.pdbx_description
1 polymer ?
#
loop_
_entity_poly.entity_id
_entity_poly.type
_entity_poly.pdbx_seq_one_letter_code
_entity_poly.pdbx_strand_id
1 'polypeptide(L)'
;MNKNLIFKILICLFAFAMSLYFYIDKQNQLTSLKIEMPKIAKQVESLNEEIKKNKYDVEMFENPAYLMQLVRQPEFGHLKHPFVEEVLTMPQGIALFEEKPNKVFIQ
;
A
#
# COMPACT_ATOMS: atom_id res chain seq x y z
N MET A 1 -57.83 -32.08 -21.52
CA MET A 1 -56.80 -31.41 -20.71
C MET A 1 -56.25 -30.23 -21.49
N ASN A 2 -56.47 -29.01 -21.03
CA ASN A 2 -56.28 -27.79 -21.84
C ASN A 2 -54.78 -27.52 -22.04
N LYS A 3 -54.24 -27.89 -23.20
CA LYS A 3 -52.82 -27.71 -23.58
C LYS A 3 -52.32 -26.27 -23.37
N ASN A 4 -53.19 -25.27 -23.57
CA ASN A 4 -52.88 -23.86 -23.32
C ASN A 4 -52.62 -23.53 -21.85
N LEU A 5 -53.30 -24.21 -20.90
CA LEU A 5 -53.07 -23.99 -19.47
C LEU A 5 -51.70 -24.53 -19.06
N ILE A 6 -51.34 -25.72 -19.55
CA ILE A 6 -50.03 -26.34 -19.30
C ILE A 6 -48.92 -25.44 -19.85
N PHE A 7 -49.07 -24.92 -21.07
CA PHE A 7 -48.07 -24.05 -21.69
C PHE A 7 -47.87 -22.73 -20.92
N LYS A 8 -48.96 -22.13 -20.43
CA LYS A 8 -48.90 -20.92 -19.60
C LYS A 8 -48.18 -21.17 -18.26
N ILE A 9 -48.47 -22.29 -17.61
CA ILE A 9 -47.81 -22.68 -16.35
C ILE A 9 -46.31 -22.91 -16.58
N LEU A 10 -45.95 -23.55 -17.69
CA LEU A 10 -44.56 -23.83 -18.05
C LEU A 10 -43.77 -22.54 -18.27
N ILE A 11 -44.33 -21.56 -18.99
CA ILE A 11 -43.71 -20.25 -19.19
C ILE A 11 -43.55 -19.51 -17.85
N CYS A 12 -44.55 -19.56 -16.98
CA CYS A 12 -44.51 -18.91 -15.67
C CYS A 12 -43.40 -19.52 -14.78
N LEU A 13 -43.32 -20.85 -14.74
CA LEU A 13 -42.26 -21.57 -14.03
C LEU A 13 -40.87 -21.24 -14.60
N PHE A 14 -40.75 -21.14 -15.92
CA PHE A 14 -39.48 -20.81 -16.57
C PHE A 14 -39.03 -19.38 -16.25
N ALA A 15 -39.95 -18.42 -16.32
CA ALA A 15 -39.66 -17.03 -15.96
C ALA A 15 -39.26 -16.89 -14.48
N PHE A 16 -39.93 -17.64 -13.60
CA PHE A 16 -39.60 -17.67 -12.18
C PHE A 16 -38.22 -18.30 -11.91
N ALA A 17 -37.92 -19.44 -12.55
CA ALA A 17 -36.63 -20.10 -12.46
C ALA A 17 -35.49 -19.22 -12.97
N MET A 18 -35.69 -18.53 -14.11
CA MET A 18 -34.73 -17.56 -14.64
C MET A 18 -34.48 -16.40 -13.67
N SER A 19 -35.54 -15.86 -13.08
CA SER A 19 -35.41 -14.76 -12.11
C SER A 19 -34.63 -15.19 -10.87
N LEU A 20 -34.89 -16.40 -10.35
CA LEU A 20 -34.16 -16.99 -9.24
C LEU A 20 -32.68 -17.22 -9.57
N TYR A 21 -32.39 -17.75 -10.76
CA TYR A 21 -31.03 -17.97 -11.21
C TYR A 21 -30.24 -16.65 -11.24
N PHE A 22 -30.83 -15.60 -11.82
CA PHE A 22 -30.20 -14.29 -11.89
C PHE A 22 -29.96 -13.68 -10.50
N TYR A 23 -30.89 -13.89 -9.58
CA TYR A 23 -30.77 -13.43 -8.20
C TYR A 23 -29.63 -14.14 -7.45
N ILE A 24 -29.49 -15.46 -7.63
CA ILE A 24 -28.38 -16.24 -7.04
C ILE A 24 -27.04 -15.84 -7.66
N ASP A 25 -26.97 -15.64 -8.98
CA ASP A 25 -25.74 -15.21 -9.65
C ASP A 25 -25.25 -13.84 -9.12
N LYS A 26 -26.17 -12.89 -8.93
CA LYS A 26 -25.84 -11.60 -8.32
C LYS A 26 -25.38 -11.70 -6.87
N GLN A 27 -25.97 -12.61 -6.08
CA GLN A 27 -25.49 -12.89 -4.73
C GLN A 27 -24.11 -13.56 -4.72
N ASN A 28 -23.84 -14.45 -5.67
CA ASN A 28 -22.53 -15.08 -5.80
C ASN A 28 -21.45 -14.04 -6.12
N GLN A 29 -21.69 -13.12 -7.05
CA GLN A 29 -20.76 -12.03 -7.37
C GLN A 29 -20.43 -11.18 -6.13
N LEU A 30 -21.45 -10.80 -5.34
CA LEU A 30 -21.26 -10.08 -4.08
C LEU A 30 -20.49 -10.89 -3.04
N THR A 31 -20.72 -12.20 -2.98
CA THR A 31 -20.05 -13.11 -2.05
C THR A 31 -18.58 -13.27 -2.41
N SER A 32 -18.26 -13.44 -3.70
CA SER A 32 -16.88 -13.47 -4.20
C SER A 32 -16.10 -12.23 -3.79
N LEU A 33 -16.71 -11.06 -3.97
CA LEU A 33 -16.08 -9.77 -3.64
C LEU A 33 -15.86 -9.63 -2.13
N LYS A 34 -16.82 -10.09 -1.31
CA LYS A 34 -16.69 -10.12 0.15
C LYS A 34 -15.60 -11.06 0.64
N ILE A 35 -15.23 -12.09 -0.11
CA ILE A 35 -14.14 -13.01 0.24
C ILE A 35 -12.77 -12.36 -0.05
N GLU A 36 -12.68 -11.50 -1.06
CA GLU A 36 -11.44 -10.81 -1.42
C GLU A 36 -11.11 -9.64 -0.50
N MET A 37 -12.12 -8.91 -0.03
CA MET A 37 -11.95 -7.80 0.93
C MET A 37 -11.12 -8.14 2.18
N PRO A 38 -11.39 -9.22 2.94
CA PRO A 38 -10.61 -9.56 4.13
C PRO A 38 -9.19 -10.01 3.79
N LYS A 39 -8.93 -10.54 2.57
CA LYS A 39 -7.58 -10.87 2.13
C LYS A 39 -6.76 -9.60 1.93
N ILE A 40 -7.33 -8.61 1.25
CA ILE A 40 -6.69 -7.31 1.02
C ILE A 40 -6.51 -6.57 2.35
N ALA A 41 -7.50 -6.59 3.24
CA ALA A 41 -7.40 -5.96 4.55
C ALA A 41 -6.22 -6.52 5.37
N LYS A 42 -6.04 -7.85 5.36
CA LYS A 42 -4.90 -8.49 6.03
C LYS A 42 -3.55 -8.09 5.43
N GLN A 43 -3.47 -7.93 4.11
CA GLN A 43 -2.24 -7.49 3.45
C GLN A 43 -1.88 -6.04 3.80
N VAL A 44 -2.89 -5.16 3.89
CA VAL A 44 -2.70 -3.77 4.32
C VAL A 44 -2.28 -3.71 5.79
N GLU A 45 -2.89 -4.53 6.64
CA GLU A 45 -2.53 -4.62 8.05
C GLU A 45 -1.09 -5.09 8.24
N SER A 46 -0.67 -6.17 7.57
CA SER A 46 0.71 -6.65 7.64
C SER A 46 1.72 -5.62 7.13
N LEU A 47 1.38 -4.89 6.07
CA LEU A 47 2.26 -3.86 5.54
C LEU A 47 2.38 -2.67 6.51
N ASN A 48 1.29 -2.30 7.18
CA ASN A 48 1.32 -1.26 8.21
C ASN A 48 2.15 -1.68 9.43
N GLU A 49 2.10 -2.95 9.83
CA GLU A 49 2.95 -3.49 10.88
C GLU A 49 4.43 -3.41 10.50
N GLU A 50 4.78 -3.76 9.26
CA GLU A 50 6.15 -3.63 8.74
C GLU A 50 6.61 -2.17 8.71
N ILE A 51 5.77 -1.24 8.24
CA ILE A 51 6.08 0.19 8.25
C ILE A 51 6.31 0.67 9.68
N LYS A 52 5.46 0.26 10.64
CA LYS A 52 5.58 0.63 12.04
C LYS A 52 6.87 0.08 12.65
N LYS A 53 7.22 -1.16 12.34
CA LYS A 53 8.48 -1.78 12.77
C LYS A 53 9.68 -1.04 12.19
N ASN A 54 9.69 -0.82 10.87
CA ASN A 54 10.79 -0.12 10.20
C ASN A 54 10.94 1.31 10.74
N LYS A 55 9.82 1.99 11.00
CA LYS A 55 9.84 3.33 11.60
C LYS A 55 10.44 3.29 13.00
N TYR A 56 10.06 2.31 13.82
CA TYR A 56 10.67 2.12 15.14
C TYR A 56 12.17 1.83 15.05
N ASP A 57 12.59 0.98 14.11
CA ASP A 57 14.00 0.66 13.90
C ASP A 57 14.78 1.92 13.47
N VAL A 58 14.24 2.70 12.54
CA VAL A 58 14.82 4.00 12.12
C VAL A 58 14.91 4.96 13.31
N GLU A 59 13.83 5.14 14.07
CA GLU A 59 13.82 6.01 15.25
C GLU A 59 14.83 5.56 16.32
N MET A 60 15.05 4.25 16.46
CA MET A 60 16.08 3.69 17.34
C MET A 60 17.50 4.01 16.84
N PHE A 61 17.76 3.85 15.54
CA PHE A 61 19.04 4.18 14.92
C PHE A 61 19.32 5.70 14.94
N GLU A 62 18.28 6.51 14.73
CA GLU A 62 18.37 7.97 14.73
C GLU A 62 18.35 8.58 16.14
N ASN A 63 18.19 7.75 17.18
CA ASN A 63 18.22 8.22 18.56
C ASN A 63 19.60 8.85 18.87
N PRO A 64 19.67 10.15 19.19
CA PRO A 64 20.94 10.84 19.41
C PRO A 64 21.75 10.23 20.56
N ALA A 65 21.10 9.64 21.57
CA ALA A 65 21.79 8.96 22.65
C ALA A 65 22.50 7.67 22.16
N TYR A 66 21.89 6.94 21.24
CA TYR A 66 22.46 5.74 20.64
C TYR A 66 23.62 6.11 19.68
N LEU A 67 23.43 7.13 18.85
CA LEU A 67 24.49 7.65 17.97
C LEU A 67 25.71 8.14 18.76
N MET A 68 25.50 8.83 19.89
CA MET A 68 26.58 9.27 20.78
C MET A 68 27.32 8.10 21.46
N GLN A 69 26.66 6.94 21.64
CA GLN A 69 27.31 5.73 22.13
C GLN A 69 28.16 5.06 21.05
N LEU A 70 27.68 5.02 19.79
CA LEU A 70 28.43 4.47 18.66
C LEU A 70 29.74 5.23 18.39
N VAL A 71 29.74 6.56 18.49
CA VAL A 71 30.94 7.40 18.33
C VAL A 71 32.06 7.02 19.32
N ARG A 72 31.73 6.42 20.47
CA ARG A 72 32.72 5.99 21.48
C ARG A 72 33.37 4.65 21.15
N GLN A 73 32.86 3.90 20.19
CA GLN A 73 33.46 2.64 19.77
C GLN A 73 34.66 2.90 18.83
N PRO A 74 35.75 2.13 18.94
CA PRO A 74 36.97 2.38 18.18
C PRO A 74 36.78 2.28 16.66
N GLU A 75 35.80 1.49 16.22
CA GLU A 75 35.44 1.31 14.80
C GLU A 75 34.90 2.60 14.16
N PHE A 76 34.28 3.46 14.96
CA PHE A 76 33.67 4.73 14.55
C PHE A 76 34.53 5.95 14.87
N GLY A 77 35.75 5.76 15.39
CA GLY A 77 36.65 6.87 15.80
C GLY A 77 37.13 7.77 14.64
N HIS A 78 36.87 7.39 13.40
CA HIS A 78 37.14 8.20 12.21
C HIS A 78 36.02 9.21 11.89
N LEU A 79 34.83 9.05 12.49
CA LEU A 79 33.71 9.99 12.33
C LEU A 79 33.97 11.24 13.17
N LYS A 80 34.24 12.36 12.51
CA LYS A 80 34.35 13.67 13.16
C LYS A 80 32.97 14.32 13.22
N HIS A 81 32.70 15.05 14.31
CA HIS A 81 31.51 15.90 14.36
C HIS A 81 31.69 17.04 13.35
N PRO A 82 30.80 17.16 12.35
CA PRO A 82 30.90 18.22 11.36
C PRO A 82 30.66 19.57 12.04
N PHE A 83 31.38 20.60 11.58
CA PHE A 83 31.11 21.97 12.01
C PHE A 83 29.81 22.45 11.34
N VAL A 84 29.09 23.37 11.97
CA VAL A 84 27.76 23.85 11.51
C VAL A 84 27.80 24.34 10.05
N GLU A 85 28.95 24.84 9.60
CA GLU A 85 29.20 25.34 8.25
C GLU A 85 29.26 24.23 7.18
N GLU A 86 29.48 22.98 7.56
CA GLU A 86 29.55 21.81 6.67
C GLU A 86 28.19 21.10 6.54
N VAL A 87 27.18 21.52 7.31
CA VAL A 87 25.85 20.89 7.35
C VAL A 87 24.96 21.53 6.28
N LEU A 88 24.90 20.89 5.11
CA LEU A 88 23.92 21.19 4.06
C LEU A 88 22.52 20.78 4.52
N THR A 89 21.71 21.74 4.96
CA THR A 89 20.29 21.54 5.28
C THR A 89 19.44 21.74 4.03
N MET A 90 18.83 20.67 3.52
CA MET A 90 17.84 20.77 2.44
C MET A 90 16.45 21.01 3.02
N PRO A 91 15.70 22.04 2.56
CA PRO A 91 14.30 22.20 2.93
C PRO A 91 13.49 21.03 2.35
N GLN A 92 12.77 20.31 3.21
CA GLN A 92 11.92 19.18 2.83
C GLN A 92 10.81 19.66 1.88
N GLY A 93 10.97 19.45 0.58
CA GLY A 93 9.93 19.80 -0.40
C GLY A 93 10.33 19.86 -1.87
N ILE A 94 11.62 19.78 -2.23
CA ILE A 94 12.07 19.92 -3.63
C ILE A 94 13.03 18.79 -3.98
N ALA A 95 12.49 17.58 -4.11
CA ALA A 95 13.21 16.46 -4.72
C ALA A 95 12.36 15.81 -5.82
N LEU A 96 11.75 16.65 -6.66
CA LEU A 96 11.22 16.25 -7.95
C LEU A 96 11.56 17.35 -8.94
N PHE A 97 12.43 16.99 -9.88
CA PHE A 97 12.84 17.75 -11.07
C PHE A 97 13.84 18.89 -10.84
N GLU A 98 15.11 18.60 -11.10
CA GLU A 98 15.87 19.45 -12.01
C GLU A 98 16.75 18.56 -12.89
N GLU A 99 16.31 18.44 -14.15
CA GLU A 99 17.14 17.97 -15.26
C GLU A 99 18.44 18.75 -15.29
N LYS A 100 19.55 18.04 -15.47
CA LYS A 100 20.84 18.59 -15.88
C LYS A 100 20.68 19.45 -17.14
N PRO A 101 21.21 20.67 -17.20
CA PRO A 101 21.73 21.22 -18.43
C PRO A 101 23.26 21.27 -18.41
N ASN A 102 23.79 20.45 -19.31
CA ASN A 102 25.03 20.56 -20.07
C ASN A 102 25.78 21.92 -20.04
N LYS A 103 27.07 21.85 -19.65
CA LYS A 103 28.27 22.64 -20.03
C LYS A 103 28.10 24.11 -20.49
N VAL A 104 28.91 25.02 -19.92
CA VAL A 104 29.79 25.93 -20.70
C VAL A 104 31.07 26.27 -19.90
N PHE A 105 32.24 26.03 -20.50
CA PHE A 105 33.55 26.61 -20.16
C PHE A 105 33.52 28.14 -20.26
N ILE A 106 34.42 28.85 -19.56
CA ILE A 106 35.12 30.12 -19.87
C ILE A 106 35.69 30.59 -18.51
N GLN A 107 36.93 31.03 -18.30
CA GLN A 107 38.21 31.01 -18.99
C GLN A 107 39.23 31.43 -17.92
#